data_AF-A0A8I1IFS3-F1
#
_entry.id   AF-A0A8I1IFS3-F1
#
_cell.length_a   1.000
_cell.length_b   1.000
_cell.length_c   1.000
_cell.angle_alpha   90.00
_cell.angle_beta   90.00
_cell.angle_gamma   90.00
#
_symmetry.space_group_name_H-M   'P 1'
#
loop_
_entity.id
_entity.type
_entity.pdbx_description
1 polymer ?
#
loop_
_entity_poly.entity_id
_entity_poly.type
_entity_poly.pdbx_seq_one_letter_code
_entity_poly.pdbx_strand_id
1 'polypeptide(L)'
;NIRDTYSFLRVKEIDSLAIANAIQNYQKAWNNYRKIGHGIPTFHKKRSDWSYQTNCQYPKQKEAFLDNGTARFIDAKYIKLPKLGIVRIAGFRKLIKERLVNHIPTRIGTVTIKKTADDQFYLSMQLGSDTA
;
A
#
# COMPACT_ATOMS: atom_id res chain seq x y z
N ASN A 1 8.66 -17.08 14.33
CA ASN A 1 8.31 -16.02 13.35
C ASN A 1 9.18 -16.23 12.11
N ILE A 2 8.70 -16.04 10.87
CA ILE A 2 9.55 -16.26 9.67
C ILE A 2 10.81 -15.36 9.68
N ARG A 3 10.74 -14.22 10.37
CA ARG A 3 11.87 -13.31 10.59
C ARG A 3 12.96 -13.87 11.51
N ASP A 4 12.67 -14.91 12.29
CA ASP A 4 13.66 -15.54 13.17
C ASP A 4 14.52 -16.52 12.38
N THR A 5 13.92 -17.18 11.40
CA THR A 5 14.59 -18.12 10.50
C THR A 5 15.44 -17.41 9.44
N TYR A 6 14.97 -16.26 8.94
CA TYR A 6 15.63 -15.53 7.85
C TYR A 6 16.05 -14.13 8.30
N SER A 7 17.34 -13.97 8.62
CA SER A 7 17.92 -12.72 9.12
C SER A 7 17.72 -11.52 8.17
N PHE A 8 17.75 -11.75 6.85
CA PHE A 8 17.55 -10.70 5.85
C PHE A 8 16.15 -10.07 5.91
N LEU A 9 15.15 -10.73 6.53
CA LEU A 9 13.80 -10.17 6.71
C LEU A 9 13.70 -9.19 7.89
N ARG A 10 14.76 -9.02 8.69
CA ARG A 10 14.83 -8.09 9.82
C ARG A 10 15.41 -6.71 9.47
N VAL A 11 15.77 -6.53 8.20
CA VAL A 11 16.29 -5.27 7.65
C VAL A 11 15.26 -4.16 7.86
N LYS A 12 15.69 -2.99 8.36
CA LYS A 12 14.80 -1.90 8.79
C LYS A 12 13.99 -1.30 7.64
N GLU A 13 14.53 -1.41 6.44
CA GLU A 13 14.01 -0.94 5.17
C GLU A 13 12.83 -1.81 4.70
N ILE A 14 12.76 -3.07 5.13
CA ILE A 14 11.66 -3.97 4.76
C ILE A 14 10.41 -3.59 5.55
N ASP A 15 9.33 -3.32 4.80
CA ASP A 15 8.02 -3.07 5.38
C ASP A 15 7.47 -4.34 6.05
N SER A 16 6.97 -4.20 7.28
CA SER A 16 6.35 -5.31 7.98
C SER A 16 5.09 -5.79 7.24
N LEU A 17 4.40 -4.87 6.57
CA LEU A 17 3.23 -5.14 5.75
C LEU A 17 3.58 -5.86 4.44
N ALA A 18 4.76 -5.64 3.88
CA ALA A 18 5.21 -6.37 2.69
C ALA A 18 5.33 -7.87 2.99
N ILE A 19 5.90 -8.22 4.15
CA ILE A 19 6.00 -9.62 4.61
C ILE A 19 4.60 -10.19 4.88
N ALA A 20 3.72 -9.44 5.55
CA ALA A 20 2.36 -9.88 5.85
C ALA A 20 1.55 -10.15 4.57
N ASN A 21 1.64 -9.26 3.58
CA ASN A 21 0.99 -9.41 2.28
C ASN A 21 1.53 -10.63 1.51
N ALA A 22 2.84 -10.89 1.57
CA ALA A 22 3.45 -12.07 0.94
C ALA A 22 2.90 -13.38 1.54
N ILE A 23 2.78 -13.46 2.87
CA ILE A 23 2.21 -14.62 3.57
C ILE A 23 0.73 -14.82 3.18
N GLN A 24 -0.06 -13.74 3.18
CA GLN A 24 -1.48 -13.80 2.80
C GLN A 24 -1.68 -14.25 1.35
N ASN A 25 -0.89 -13.71 0.42
CA ASN A 25 -0.95 -14.08 -0.99
C ASN A 25 -0.58 -15.56 -1.20
N TYR A 26 0.45 -16.05 -0.49
CA TYR A 26 0.84 -17.45 -0.52
C TYR A 26 -0.30 -18.36 -0.03
N GLN A 27 -0.87 -18.07 1.13
CA GLN A 27 -2.00 -18.84 1.68
C GLN A 27 -3.21 -18.82 0.74
N LYS A 28 -3.53 -17.66 0.17
CA LYS A 28 -4.64 -17.52 -0.80
C LYS A 28 -4.40 -18.38 -2.05
N ALA A 29 -3.18 -18.40 -2.58
CA ALA A 29 -2.84 -19.23 -3.74
C ALA A 29 -3.02 -20.73 -3.45
N TRP A 30 -2.58 -21.20 -2.28
CA TRP A 30 -2.78 -22.60 -1.87
C TRP A 30 -4.22 -22.96 -1.55
N ASN A 31 -5.00 -22.01 -1.00
CA ASN A 31 -6.43 -22.22 -0.79
C ASN A 31 -7.18 -22.32 -2.12
N ASN A 32 -6.81 -21.50 -3.11
CA ASN A 32 -7.38 -21.58 -4.45
C ASN A 32 -7.00 -22.90 -5.15
N TYR A 33 -5.74 -23.36 -5.02
CA TYR A 33 -5.29 -24.67 -5.50
C TYR A 33 -6.18 -25.81 -4.96
N ARG A 34 -6.44 -25.81 -3.64
CA ARG A 34 -7.28 -26.83 -2.99
C ARG A 34 -8.75 -26.79 -3.41
N LYS A 35 -9.29 -25.60 -3.71
CA LYS A 35 -10.71 -25.42 -4.04
C LYS A 35 -11.03 -25.65 -5.52
N ILE A 36 -10.19 -25.14 -6.42
CA ILE A 36 -10.46 -25.08 -7.86
C ILE A 36 -9.69 -26.18 -8.61
N GLY A 37 -8.57 -26.68 -8.06
CA GLY A 37 -7.83 -27.80 -8.63
C GLY A 37 -6.96 -27.47 -9.85
N HIS A 38 -6.76 -26.19 -10.19
CA HIS A 38 -5.74 -25.81 -11.17
C HIS A 38 -4.34 -25.92 -10.57
N GLY A 39 -3.33 -26.27 -11.38
CA GLY A 39 -1.99 -26.75 -10.98
C GLY A 39 -1.24 -25.98 -9.87
N ILE A 40 -0.13 -26.58 -9.40
CA ILE A 40 0.62 -26.14 -8.23
C ILE A 40 0.92 -24.63 -8.29
N PRO A 41 0.63 -23.85 -7.23
CA PRO A 41 0.93 -22.43 -7.20
C PRO A 41 2.42 -22.17 -7.42
N THR A 42 2.73 -21.53 -8.53
CA THR A 42 4.08 -21.09 -8.85
C THR A 42 4.11 -19.58 -8.98
N PHE A 43 5.29 -19.02 -8.77
CA PHE A 43 5.47 -17.59 -8.98
C PHE A 43 5.54 -17.30 -10.48
N HIS A 44 4.63 -16.45 -10.97
CA HIS A 44 4.48 -16.22 -12.40
C HIS A 44 5.72 -15.56 -13.04
N LYS A 45 6.32 -14.54 -12.40
CA LYS A 45 7.57 -13.92 -12.87
C LYS A 45 8.27 -13.04 -11.85
N LYS A 46 9.60 -13.10 -11.81
CA LYS A 46 10.46 -12.16 -11.06
C LYS A 46 10.51 -10.82 -11.80
N ARG A 47 10.22 -9.74 -11.08
CA ARG A 47 10.36 -8.37 -11.59
C ARG A 47 11.35 -7.61 -10.72
N SER A 48 12.14 -6.77 -11.36
CA SER A 48 13.06 -5.81 -10.72
C SER A 48 12.55 -4.37 -10.88
N ASP A 49 11.24 -4.19 -11.05
CA ASP A 49 10.65 -2.87 -11.21
C ASP A 49 10.72 -2.08 -9.90
N TRP A 50 11.06 -0.81 -10.01
CA TRP A 50 11.13 0.12 -8.89
C TRP A 50 9.70 0.43 -8.45
N SER A 51 9.25 -0.34 -7.45
CA SER A 51 7.91 -0.22 -6.88
C SER A 51 7.95 -0.34 -5.36
N TYR A 52 7.11 0.45 -4.71
CA TYR A 52 6.86 0.38 -3.28
C TYR A 52 5.36 0.32 -3.08
N GLN A 53 4.88 -0.72 -2.40
CA GLN A 53 3.47 -0.87 -2.08
C GLN A 53 3.30 -1.13 -0.59
N THR A 54 2.36 -0.44 0.03
CA THR A 54 2.03 -0.60 1.45
C THR A 54 0.53 -0.44 1.67
N ASN A 55 0.05 -0.92 2.81
CA ASN A 55 -1.35 -0.80 3.18
C ASN A 55 -1.50 0.33 4.21
N CYS A 56 -2.50 1.19 4.03
CA CYS A 56 -2.81 2.19 5.04
C CYS A 56 -3.57 1.54 6.21
N GLN A 57 -3.05 1.76 7.42
CA GLN A 57 -3.67 1.33 8.67
C GLN A 57 -4.18 2.54 9.42
N TYR A 58 -5.31 2.36 10.10
CA TYR A 58 -5.95 3.39 10.92
C TYR A 58 -6.06 2.88 12.36
N PRO A 59 -4.94 2.72 13.09
CA PRO A 59 -4.98 2.23 14.44
C PRO A 59 -5.71 3.24 15.34
N LYS A 60 -6.70 2.76 16.11
CA LYS A 60 -7.44 3.54 17.12
C LYS A 60 -8.33 4.68 16.58
N GLN A 61 -8.64 4.69 15.28
CA GLN A 61 -9.54 5.68 14.68
C GLN A 61 -10.91 5.06 14.39
N LYS A 62 -12.00 5.79 14.70
CA LYS A 62 -13.38 5.37 14.36
C LYS A 62 -13.70 5.58 12.88
N GLU A 63 -13.20 6.68 12.32
CA GLU A 63 -13.41 7.09 10.94
C GLU A 63 -12.07 7.20 10.21
N ALA A 64 -12.08 6.87 8.92
CA ALA A 64 -10.91 6.93 8.08
C ALA A 64 -10.96 8.21 7.23
N PHE A 65 -9.95 9.06 7.41
CA PHE A 65 -9.72 10.24 6.61
C PHE A 65 -8.43 10.10 5.80
N LEU A 66 -8.19 11.07 4.94
CA LEU A 66 -6.99 11.11 4.11
C LEU A 66 -5.73 11.49 4.91
N ASP A 67 -5.88 12.05 6.10
CA ASP A 67 -4.81 12.63 6.93
C ASP A 67 -4.55 11.89 8.26
N ASN A 68 -5.35 10.88 8.63
CA ASN A 68 -5.25 10.23 9.95
C ASN A 68 -4.65 8.81 9.94
N GLY A 69 -4.33 8.26 8.75
CA GLY A 69 -3.75 6.91 8.60
C GLY A 69 -2.23 6.83 8.72
N THR A 70 -1.68 5.62 8.61
CA THR A 70 -0.21 5.40 8.52
C THR A 70 0.38 5.93 7.22
N ALA A 71 -0.38 5.85 6.12
CA ALA A 71 -0.13 6.57 4.88
C ALA A 71 -1.14 7.72 4.81
N ARG A 72 -0.65 8.95 4.91
CA ARG A 72 -1.51 10.12 5.11
C ARG A 72 -0.99 11.35 4.41
N PHE A 73 -1.91 12.23 4.01
CA PHE A 73 -1.53 13.56 3.56
C PHE A 73 -1.13 14.43 4.76
N ILE A 74 -0.04 15.16 4.62
CA ILE A 74 0.33 16.26 5.52
C ILE A 74 -0.27 17.57 4.99
N ASP A 75 -0.20 17.73 3.67
CA ASP A 75 -0.74 18.86 2.93
C ASP A 75 -1.06 18.40 1.50
N ALA A 76 -1.68 19.25 0.68
CA ALA A 76 -1.96 19.01 -0.73
C ALA A 76 -0.70 18.75 -1.58
N LYS A 77 0.50 19.00 -1.04
CA LYS A 77 1.79 18.75 -1.72
C LYS A 77 2.62 17.64 -1.10
N TYR A 78 2.27 17.15 0.09
CA TYR A 78 3.12 16.23 0.85
C TYR A 78 2.32 15.05 1.40
N ILE A 79 2.83 13.85 1.15
CA ILE A 79 2.31 12.61 1.74
C ILE A 79 3.36 11.98 2.63
N LYS A 80 2.94 11.47 3.79
CA LYS A 80 3.77 10.66 4.67
C LYS A 80 3.48 9.19 4.42
N LEU A 81 4.53 8.42 4.17
CA LEU A 81 4.51 6.96 4.02
C LEU A 81 5.32 6.29 5.13
N PRO A 82 4.99 5.04 5.50
CA PRO A 82 5.63 4.34 6.61
C PRO A 82 7.15 4.16 6.46
N LYS A 83 7.62 3.71 5.29
CA LYS A 83 9.05 3.41 5.04
C LYS A 83 9.76 4.49 4.24
N LEU A 84 9.08 5.12 3.29
CA LEU A 84 9.66 6.16 2.45
C LEU A 84 9.68 7.55 3.10
N GLY A 85 9.00 7.73 4.23
CA GLY A 85 8.94 9.02 4.91
C GLY A 85 8.06 10.03 4.17
N ILE A 86 8.48 11.29 4.13
CA ILE A 86 7.71 12.38 3.51
C ILE A 86 8.08 12.47 2.03
N VAL A 87 7.08 12.34 1.16
CA VAL A 87 7.23 12.42 -0.29
C VAL A 87 6.46 13.64 -0.79
N ARG A 88 7.12 14.45 -1.62
CA ARG A 88 6.48 15.58 -2.31
C ARG A 88 5.76 15.09 -3.56
N ILE A 89 4.53 15.58 -3.74
CA ILE A 89 3.69 15.28 -4.90
C ILE A 89 3.54 16.57 -5.72
N ALA A 90 3.76 16.49 -7.03
CA ALA A 90 3.58 17.62 -7.95
C ALA A 90 2.13 17.76 -8.43
N GLY A 91 1.44 16.62 -8.64
CA GLY A 91 0.07 16.59 -9.18
C GLY A 91 -0.96 16.16 -8.15
N PHE A 92 -1.99 16.99 -7.94
CA PHE A 92 -3.11 16.69 -7.06
C PHE A 92 -4.41 16.66 -7.84
N ARG A 93 -5.15 15.54 -7.79
CA ARG A 93 -6.48 15.46 -8.42
C ARG A 93 -7.47 16.33 -7.65
N LYS A 94 -8.29 17.12 -8.35
CA LYS A 94 -9.32 18.00 -7.74
C LYS A 94 -10.20 17.27 -6.72
N LEU A 95 -10.66 16.06 -7.08
CA LEU A 95 -11.46 15.20 -6.20
C LEU A 95 -10.79 14.89 -4.85
N ILE A 96 -9.48 14.60 -4.86
CA ILE A 96 -8.73 14.33 -3.63
C ILE A 96 -8.60 15.63 -2.82
N LYS A 97 -8.47 16.79 -3.50
CA LYS A 97 -8.35 18.10 -2.85
C LYS A 97 -9.62 18.45 -2.11
N GLU A 98 -10.75 18.27 -2.77
CA GLU A 98 -12.06 18.51 -2.18
C GLU A 98 -12.30 17.59 -0.99
N ARG A 99 -11.99 16.30 -1.10
CA ARG A 99 -12.13 15.35 0.02
C ARG A 99 -11.22 15.68 1.21
N LEU A 100 -10.00 16.15 0.95
CA LEU A 100 -9.06 16.56 1.99
C LEU A 100 -9.52 17.86 2.68
N VAL A 101 -9.92 18.87 1.90
CA VAL A 101 -10.33 20.20 2.42
C VAL A 101 -11.67 20.12 3.14
N ASN A 102 -12.64 19.40 2.57
CA ASN A 102 -13.97 19.23 3.16
C ASN A 102 -14.00 18.14 4.24
N HIS A 103 -12.84 17.54 4.54
CA HIS A 103 -12.68 16.49 5.56
C HIS A 103 -13.74 15.38 5.42
N ILE A 104 -13.92 14.90 4.19
CA ILE A 104 -14.90 13.85 3.87
C ILE A 104 -14.32 12.50 4.29
N PRO A 105 -15.05 11.65 5.03
CA PRO A 105 -14.58 10.33 5.40
C PRO A 105 -14.25 9.53 4.14
N THR A 106 -12.96 9.26 3.95
CA THR A 106 -12.43 8.53 2.81
C THR A 106 -11.28 7.68 3.30
N ARG A 107 -11.46 6.37 3.21
CA ARG A 107 -10.46 5.38 3.57
C ARG A 107 -9.44 5.22 2.45
N ILE A 108 -8.16 5.31 2.80
CA ILE A 108 -7.06 4.86 1.95
C ILE A 108 -6.87 3.36 2.19
N GLY A 109 -6.87 2.57 1.13
CA GLY A 109 -6.56 1.14 1.16
C GLY A 109 -5.09 0.90 0.88
N THR A 110 -4.81 0.46 -0.34
CA THR A 110 -3.44 0.22 -0.82
C THR A 110 -2.84 1.49 -1.39
N VAL A 111 -1.58 1.76 -1.05
CA VAL A 111 -0.78 2.85 -1.61
C VAL A 111 0.40 2.26 -2.37
N THR A 112 0.58 2.65 -3.62
CA THR A 112 1.65 2.16 -4.47
C THR A 112 2.37 3.32 -5.16
N ILE A 113 3.69 3.41 -4.95
CA ILE A 113 4.59 4.22 -5.76
C ILE A 113 5.24 3.31 -6.81
N LYS A 114 5.22 3.74 -8.07
CA LYS A 114 5.84 3.00 -9.15
C LYS A 114 6.56 3.93 -10.11
N LYS A 115 7.76 3.51 -10.53
CA LYS A 115 8.51 4.14 -11.62
C LYS A 115 8.00 3.65 -12.98
N THR A 116 7.72 4.57 -13.89
CA THR A 116 7.39 4.27 -15.29
C THR A 116 8.63 4.19 -16.16
N ALA A 117 8.46 3.77 -17.43
CA ALA A 117 9.56 3.72 -18.40
C ALA A 117 10.15 5.12 -18.68
N ASP A 118 9.32 6.17 -18.58
CA ASP A 118 9.70 7.57 -18.80
C ASP A 118 10.45 8.20 -17.61
N ASP A 119 11.02 7.38 -16.72
CA ASP A 119 11.75 7.80 -15.52
C ASP A 119 10.91 8.59 -14.48
N GLN A 120 9.58 8.57 -14.61
CA GLN A 120 8.66 9.29 -13.72
C GLN A 120 8.11 8.39 -12.61
N PHE A 121 7.88 8.97 -11.43
CA PHE A 121 7.27 8.28 -10.30
C PHE A 121 5.80 8.68 -10.14
N TYR A 122 4.93 7.67 -10.06
CA TYR A 122 3.51 7.86 -9.83
C TYR A 122 3.09 7.25 -8.51
N LEU A 123 2.35 8.04 -7.73
CA LEU A 123 1.66 7.59 -6.53
C LEU A 123 0.21 7.24 -6.89
N SER A 124 -0.17 5.99 -6.65
CA SER A 124 -1.53 5.48 -6.80
C SER A 124 -2.07 5.04 -5.45
N MET A 125 -3.35 5.32 -5.22
CA MET A 125 -4.03 5.02 -3.96
C MET A 125 -5.41 4.46 -4.25
N GLN A 126 -5.76 3.38 -3.56
CA GLN A 126 -7.13 2.86 -3.55
C GLN A 126 -7.93 3.65 -2.50
N LEU A 127 -9.03 4.26 -2.92
CA LEU A 127 -9.91 5.02 -2.03
C LEU A 127 -11.24 4.28 -1.86
N GLY A 128 -11.65 4.06 -0.62
CA GLY A 128 -13.00 3.62 -0.26
C GLY A 128 -13.76 4.79 0.36
N SER A 129 -14.95 5.10 -0.17
CA SER A 129 -15.88 6.06 0.42
C SER A 129 -17.03 5.26 1.01
N ASP A 130 -17.32 5.42 2.29
CA ASP A 130 -18.47 4.75 2.94
C ASP A 130 -19.81 5.45 2.63
N THR A 131 -19.79 6.42 1.70
CA THR A 131 -20.98 7.06 1.14
C THR A 131 -21.61 6.13 0.10
N ALA A 132 -22.48 5.23 0.58
CA ALA A 132 -23.54 4.62 -0.19
C ALA A 132 -24.73 5.58 -0.31
#